data_AF-A0A538JME4-F1
#
_entry.id   AF-A0A538JME4-F1
#
_cell.length_a   1.000
_cell.length_b   1.000
_cell.length_c   1.000
_cell.angle_alpha   90.00
_cell.angle_beta   90.00
_cell.angle_gamma   90.00
#
_symmetry.space_group_name_H-M   'P 1'
#
loop_
_entity.id
_entity.type
_entity.pdbx_description
1 polymer ?
#
loop_
_entity_poly.entity_id
_entity_poly.type
_entity_poly.pdbx_seq_one_letter_code
_entity_poly.pdbx_strand_id
1 'polypeptide(L)'
;MNLTRSRRGELEGLPRREELAALARHYHDLQREHQEASPESSVRRRIEDRLFAVRERFDRLLAEWVPEEELREEWRQFMEHHAPEPDQPPAIEPLVFRGIGDVTGSILEVRGSSDEHRVFVDGALSERLVAEKDFAATGQPLTWRYDDVDYRETFDVSDEARDELAVFVEAGASGSPPWDFATELFADGWIAVTWALTPRGRRALF
;
A
#
# COMPACT_ATOMS: atom_id res chain seq x y z
N MET A 1 -29.42 14.49 -13.42
CA MET A 1 -28.82 13.52 -12.48
C MET A 1 -27.39 13.28 -12.93
N ASN A 2 -26.42 14.03 -12.39
CA ASN A 2 -25.00 13.95 -12.73
C ASN A 2 -24.23 13.53 -11.47
N LEU A 3 -23.86 12.26 -11.37
CA LEU A 3 -23.05 11.68 -10.27
C LEU A 3 -21.72 11.09 -10.77
N THR A 4 -21.26 11.48 -11.97
CA THR A 4 -20.22 10.72 -12.69
C THR A 4 -18.86 11.40 -12.83
N ARG A 5 -18.65 12.60 -12.28
CA ARG A 5 -17.32 13.26 -12.30
C ARG A 5 -16.55 13.22 -10.98
N SER A 6 -17.22 13.20 -9.83
CA SER A 6 -16.56 13.21 -8.52
C SER A 6 -15.95 11.86 -8.13
N ARG A 7 -16.68 10.75 -8.32
CA ARG A 7 -16.16 9.41 -8.00
C ARG A 7 -14.98 8.98 -8.87
N ARG A 8 -14.90 9.46 -10.11
CA ARG A 8 -13.77 9.10 -11.00
C ARG A 8 -12.46 9.74 -10.52
N GLY A 9 -12.52 10.96 -9.97
CA GLY A 9 -11.36 11.63 -9.37
C GLY A 9 -10.92 11.04 -8.04
N GLU A 10 -11.85 10.59 -7.19
CA GLU A 10 -11.52 9.85 -5.95
C GLU A 10 -10.90 8.48 -6.25
N LEU A 11 -11.34 7.83 -7.33
CA LEU A 11 -10.77 6.57 -7.77
C LEU A 11 -9.42 6.78 -8.47
N GLU A 12 -9.16 7.87 -9.18
CA GLU A 12 -7.86 8.12 -9.84
C GLU A 12 -6.67 8.22 -8.87
N GLY A 13 -6.91 8.50 -7.57
CA GLY A 13 -5.88 8.64 -6.54
C GLY A 13 -5.74 7.48 -5.56
N LEU A 14 -6.31 6.29 -5.84
CA LEU A 14 -6.12 5.10 -5.00
C LEU A 14 -4.89 4.29 -5.45
N PRO A 15 -4.14 3.65 -4.53
CA PRO A 15 -2.84 2.98 -4.78
C PRO A 15 -2.93 1.70 -5.60
N ARG A 16 -3.31 1.83 -6.88
CA ARG A 16 -3.52 0.71 -7.80
C ARG A 16 -2.24 0.27 -8.48
N ARG A 17 -1.36 1.22 -8.78
CA ARG A 17 -0.02 0.89 -9.28
C ARG A 17 0.68 0.01 -8.25
N GLU A 18 0.54 0.38 -6.98
CA GLU A 18 1.15 -0.30 -5.86
C GLU A 18 0.53 -1.67 -5.60
N GLU A 19 -0.80 -1.80 -5.71
CA GLU A 19 -1.46 -3.11 -5.63
C GLU A 19 -1.04 -4.02 -6.80
N LEU A 20 -0.96 -3.49 -8.04
CA LEU A 20 -0.44 -4.24 -9.19
C LEU A 20 1.03 -4.67 -8.96
N ALA A 21 1.88 -3.75 -8.52
CA ALA A 21 3.28 -4.04 -8.22
C ALA A 21 3.43 -5.05 -7.08
N ALA A 22 2.60 -4.95 -6.05
CA ALA A 22 2.54 -5.90 -4.94
C ALA A 22 2.15 -7.30 -5.40
N LEU A 23 1.11 -7.41 -6.22
CA LEU A 23 0.65 -8.69 -6.79
C LEU A 23 1.72 -9.32 -7.69
N ALA A 24 2.36 -8.54 -8.57
CA ALA A 24 3.44 -9.03 -9.41
C ALA A 24 4.65 -9.51 -8.59
N ARG A 25 5.06 -8.75 -7.56
CA ARG A 25 6.16 -9.16 -6.66
C ARG A 25 5.80 -10.41 -5.86
N HIS A 26 4.59 -10.49 -5.32
CA HIS A 26 4.12 -11.68 -4.60
C HIS A 26 4.09 -12.91 -5.52
N TYR A 27 3.69 -12.73 -6.78
CA TYR A 27 3.73 -13.78 -7.78
C TYR A 27 5.16 -14.27 -8.07
N HIS A 28 6.12 -13.34 -8.22
CA HIS A 28 7.53 -13.70 -8.37
C HIS A 28 8.07 -14.49 -7.17
N ASP A 29 7.72 -14.08 -5.95
CA ASP A 29 8.12 -14.80 -4.74
C ASP A 29 7.54 -16.22 -4.72
N LEU A 30 6.25 -16.38 -5.04
CA LEU A 30 5.60 -17.68 -5.15
C LEU A 30 6.19 -18.55 -6.28
N GLN A 31 6.57 -17.96 -7.42
CA GLN A 31 7.22 -18.70 -8.50
C GLN A 31 8.59 -19.24 -8.05
N ARG A 32 9.38 -18.45 -7.32
CA ARG A 32 10.64 -18.90 -6.73
C ARG A 32 10.41 -20.04 -5.74
N GLU A 33 9.45 -19.88 -4.82
CA GLU A 33 9.08 -20.95 -3.88
C GLU A 33 8.60 -22.24 -4.59
N HIS A 34 7.85 -22.11 -5.68
CA HIS A 34 7.39 -23.25 -6.49
C HIS A 34 8.54 -24.00 -7.17
N GLN A 35 9.52 -23.28 -7.69
CA GLN A 35 10.72 -23.84 -8.31
C GLN A 35 11.59 -24.60 -7.30
N GLU A 36 11.65 -24.12 -6.06
CA GLU A 36 12.41 -24.73 -4.97
C GLU A 36 11.67 -25.93 -4.31
N ALA A 37 10.34 -25.99 -4.45
CA ALA A 37 9.51 -27.04 -3.86
C ALA A 37 9.62 -28.40 -4.58
N SER A 38 9.66 -29.48 -3.78
CA SER A 38 9.71 -30.85 -4.30
C SER A 38 8.50 -31.20 -5.19
N PRO A 39 8.69 -31.89 -6.34
CA PRO A 39 7.66 -32.06 -7.39
C PRO A 39 6.34 -32.69 -6.96
N GLU A 40 6.33 -33.55 -5.94
CA GLU A 40 5.15 -34.33 -5.54
C GLU A 40 4.58 -33.91 -4.18
N SER A 41 4.98 -32.74 -3.67
CA SER A 41 4.54 -32.28 -2.35
C SER A 41 3.16 -31.62 -2.39
N SER A 42 2.37 -31.81 -1.32
CA SER A 42 1.14 -31.03 -1.08
C SER A 42 1.40 -29.53 -1.03
N VAL A 43 2.62 -29.13 -0.64
CA VAL A 43 3.10 -27.75 -0.65
C VAL A 43 3.13 -27.18 -2.07
N ARG A 44 3.65 -27.92 -3.05
CA ARG A 44 3.71 -27.47 -4.44
C ARG A 44 2.32 -27.18 -5.00
N ARG A 45 1.34 -28.07 -4.76
CA ARG A 45 -0.06 -27.85 -5.17
C ARG A 45 -0.66 -26.61 -4.52
N ARG A 46 -0.41 -26.41 -3.21
CA ARG A 46 -0.87 -25.21 -2.51
C ARG A 46 -0.24 -23.94 -3.08
N ILE A 47 1.02 -23.97 -3.50
CA ILE A 47 1.68 -22.83 -4.17
C ILE A 47 1.06 -22.58 -5.56
N GLU A 48 0.74 -23.64 -6.33
CA GLU A 48 0.04 -23.53 -7.62
C GLU A 48 -1.33 -22.86 -7.48
N ASP A 49 -2.12 -23.25 -6.47
CA ASP A 49 -3.41 -22.62 -6.18
C ASP A 49 -3.25 -21.12 -5.83
N ARG A 50 -2.21 -20.78 -5.06
CA ARG A 50 -1.89 -19.37 -4.72
C ARG A 50 -1.46 -18.57 -5.95
N LEU A 51 -0.60 -19.14 -6.80
CA LEU A 51 -0.17 -18.52 -8.06
C LEU A 51 -1.38 -18.20 -8.95
N PHE A 52 -2.34 -19.14 -9.06
CA PHE A 52 -3.57 -18.93 -9.82
C PHE A 52 -4.42 -17.80 -9.22
N ALA A 53 -4.63 -17.78 -7.90
CA ALA A 53 -5.41 -16.75 -7.23
C ALA A 53 -4.80 -15.35 -7.40
N VAL A 54 -3.47 -15.22 -7.30
CA VAL A 54 -2.76 -13.94 -7.50
C VAL A 54 -2.92 -13.46 -8.94
N ARG A 55 -2.77 -14.35 -9.92
CA ARG A 55 -2.98 -14.02 -11.34
C ARG A 55 -4.41 -13.57 -11.62
N GLU A 56 -5.40 -14.30 -11.13
CA GLU A 56 -6.81 -13.94 -11.35
C GLU A 56 -7.12 -12.55 -10.78
N ARG A 57 -6.60 -12.25 -9.59
CA ARG A 57 -6.76 -10.91 -8.99
C ARG A 57 -6.07 -9.83 -9.81
N PHE A 58 -4.84 -10.08 -10.24
CA PHE A 58 -4.08 -9.14 -11.06
C PHE A 58 -4.80 -8.81 -12.38
N ASP A 59 -5.25 -9.85 -13.10
CA ASP A 59 -5.99 -9.68 -14.36
C ASP A 59 -7.31 -8.92 -14.14
N ARG A 60 -8.02 -9.17 -13.04
CA ARG A 60 -9.24 -8.44 -12.66
C ARG A 60 -8.95 -6.95 -12.43
N LEU A 61 -7.87 -6.65 -11.70
CA LEU A 61 -7.48 -5.27 -11.39
C LEU A 61 -7.06 -4.52 -12.66
N LEU A 62 -6.31 -5.17 -13.56
CA LEU A 62 -5.96 -4.61 -14.87
C LEU A 62 -7.20 -4.31 -15.73
N ALA A 63 -8.15 -5.25 -15.78
CA ALA A 63 -9.37 -5.09 -16.58
C ALA A 63 -10.23 -3.93 -16.06
N GLU A 64 -10.30 -3.76 -14.74
CA GLU A 64 -11.10 -2.71 -14.11
C GLU A 64 -10.46 -1.32 -14.25
N TRP A 65 -9.14 -1.21 -14.14
CA TRP A 65 -8.49 0.08 -13.85
C TRP A 65 -7.51 0.59 -14.89
N VAL A 66 -6.92 -0.29 -15.68
CA VAL A 66 -5.98 0.12 -16.73
C VAL A 66 -6.79 0.10 -18.03
N PRO A 67 -7.25 1.24 -18.56
CA PRO A 67 -8.11 1.24 -19.75
C PRO A 67 -7.35 0.89 -21.03
N GLU A 68 -6.04 1.13 -21.04
CA GLU A 68 -5.16 0.95 -22.19
C GLU A 68 -4.64 -0.49 -22.24
N GLU A 69 -4.96 -1.24 -23.30
CA GLU A 69 -4.54 -2.63 -23.43
C GLU A 69 -3.01 -2.77 -23.55
N GLU A 70 -2.34 -1.78 -24.14
CA GLU A 70 -0.87 -1.75 -24.21
C GLU A 70 -0.25 -1.70 -22.81
N LEU A 71 -0.75 -0.82 -21.93
CA LEU A 71 -0.29 -0.74 -20.55
C LEU A 71 -0.66 -2.00 -19.74
N ARG A 72 -1.84 -2.61 -19.99
CA ARG A 72 -2.16 -3.91 -19.38
C ARG A 72 -1.13 -4.97 -19.76
N GLU A 73 -0.71 -5.00 -21.02
CA GLU A 73 0.26 -5.96 -21.50
C GLU A 73 1.65 -5.72 -20.90
N GLU A 74 2.08 -4.47 -20.75
CA GLU A 74 3.32 -4.14 -20.02
C GLU A 74 3.28 -4.65 -18.57
N TRP A 75 2.15 -4.48 -17.88
CA TRP A 75 1.94 -5.03 -16.54
C TRP A 75 1.96 -6.56 -16.51
N ARG A 76 1.34 -7.24 -17.49
CA ARG A 76 1.44 -8.71 -17.60
C ARG A 76 2.87 -9.17 -17.86
N GLN A 77 3.60 -8.49 -18.73
CA GLN A 77 5.01 -8.80 -19.00
C GLN A 77 5.88 -8.59 -17.75
N PHE A 78 5.61 -7.57 -16.95
CA PHE A 78 6.28 -7.38 -15.67
C PHE A 78 6.06 -8.60 -14.75
N MET A 79 4.82 -9.05 -14.61
CA MET A 79 4.44 -10.18 -13.73
C MET A 79 4.90 -11.56 -14.25
N GLU A 80 4.78 -11.84 -15.54
CA GLU A 80 5.03 -13.18 -16.09
C GLU A 80 6.47 -13.38 -16.55
N HIS A 81 7.17 -12.31 -16.90
CA HIS A 81 8.47 -12.37 -17.56
C HIS A 81 9.54 -11.53 -16.88
N HIS A 82 9.27 -10.96 -15.70
CA HIS A 82 10.18 -10.06 -15.00
C HIS A 82 10.67 -8.89 -15.88
N ALA A 83 9.82 -8.39 -16.79
CA ALA A 83 10.09 -7.16 -17.53
C ALA A 83 10.24 -5.96 -16.58
N PRO A 84 10.73 -4.79 -17.01
CA PRO A 84 10.73 -3.60 -16.15
C PRO A 84 9.32 -3.25 -15.65
N GLU A 85 9.21 -2.76 -14.41
CA GLU A 85 7.94 -2.28 -13.85
C GLU A 85 7.46 -1.05 -14.65
N PRO A 86 6.20 -1.01 -15.11
CA PRO A 86 5.67 0.13 -15.86
C PRO A 86 5.63 1.41 -15.02
N ASP A 87 5.87 2.56 -15.66
CA ASP A 87 5.85 3.88 -15.00
C ASP A 87 4.44 4.42 -14.75
N GLN A 88 3.40 3.76 -15.27
CA GLN A 88 2.00 4.17 -15.19
C GLN A 88 1.13 3.08 -14.55
N PRO A 89 0.09 3.45 -13.77
CA PRO A 89 -0.24 4.82 -13.36
C PRO A 89 0.81 5.42 -12.40
N PRO A 90 0.79 6.74 -12.13
CA PRO A 90 1.76 7.38 -11.26
C PRO A 90 1.72 6.76 -9.87
N ALA A 91 2.89 6.57 -9.26
CA ALA A 91 2.97 6.05 -7.90
C ALA A 91 2.43 7.07 -6.90
N ILE A 92 1.79 6.59 -5.84
CA ILE A 92 1.37 7.39 -4.70
C ILE A 92 2.54 7.54 -3.73
N GLU A 93 2.74 8.77 -3.26
CA GLU A 93 3.69 9.04 -2.19
C GLU A 93 3.13 8.49 -0.87
N PRO A 94 3.84 7.55 -0.22
CA PRO A 94 3.36 6.89 1.00
C PRO A 94 3.06 7.90 2.10
N LEU A 95 1.97 7.68 2.83
CA LEU A 95 1.63 8.46 4.02
C LEU A 95 2.52 8.00 5.20
N VAL A 96 3.35 8.89 5.73
CA VAL A 96 4.25 8.57 6.86
C VAL A 96 3.70 9.07 8.19
N PHE A 97 2.83 10.08 8.15
CA PHE A 97 2.11 10.61 9.30
C PHE A 97 0.82 11.28 8.84
N ARG A 98 -0.24 11.12 9.63
CA ARG A 98 -1.45 11.93 9.58
C ARG A 98 -1.84 12.26 11.01
N GLY A 99 -2.16 13.52 11.29
CA GLY A 99 -2.59 13.93 12.61
C GLY A 99 -3.63 15.05 12.58
N ILE A 100 -4.34 15.19 13.70
CA ILE A 100 -5.32 16.25 13.92
C ILE A 100 -4.74 17.24 14.92
N GLY A 101 -4.77 18.52 14.55
CA GLY A 101 -4.26 19.61 15.37
C GLY A 101 -5.17 19.90 16.56
N ASP A 102 -4.58 20.06 17.75
CA ASP A 102 -5.32 20.21 19.00
C ASP A 102 -6.10 21.53 19.13
N VAL A 103 -5.73 22.55 18.36
CA VAL A 103 -6.32 23.89 18.43
C VAL A 103 -7.41 24.10 17.39
N THR A 104 -7.11 23.78 16.13
CA THR A 104 -7.91 24.08 14.95
C THR A 104 -8.70 22.88 14.44
N GLY A 105 -8.33 21.66 14.83
CA GLY A 105 -8.82 20.43 14.21
C GLY A 105 -8.34 20.23 12.77
N SER A 106 -7.33 21.00 12.32
CA SER A 106 -6.75 20.84 10.98
C SER A 106 -6.10 19.47 10.83
N ILE A 107 -6.13 18.94 9.62
CA ILE A 107 -5.48 17.68 9.28
C ILE A 107 -4.11 17.98 8.70
N LEU A 108 -3.08 17.44 9.34
CA LEU A 108 -1.72 17.46 8.83
C LEU A 108 -1.40 16.09 8.25
N GLU A 109 -0.93 16.06 7.01
CA GLU A 109 -0.40 14.86 6.37
C GLU A 109 1.07 15.07 6.00
N VAL A 110 1.90 14.08 6.32
CA VAL A 110 3.26 14.00 5.81
C VAL A 110 3.31 12.82 4.86
N ARG A 111 3.64 13.09 3.61
CA ARG A 111 3.80 12.08 2.56
C ARG A 111 5.22 12.07 2.03
N GLY A 112 5.73 10.91 1.64
CA GLY A 112 7.05 10.82 1.02
C GLY A 112 7.79 9.54 1.33
N SER A 113 9.09 9.56 1.04
CA SER A 113 9.98 8.40 1.18
C SER A 113 11.22 8.80 1.97
N SER A 114 12.23 7.92 2.03
CA SER A 114 13.45 8.08 2.84
C SER A 114 14.29 9.32 2.52
N ASP A 115 14.00 10.04 1.44
CA ASP A 115 14.82 11.13 0.94
C ASP A 115 14.13 12.50 1.08
N GLU A 116 12.81 12.56 0.87
CA GLU A 116 12.02 13.79 0.92
C GLU A 116 10.65 13.50 1.55
N HIS A 117 10.23 14.38 2.46
CA HIS A 117 8.87 14.46 2.97
C HIS A 117 8.20 15.74 2.50
N ARG A 118 6.90 15.65 2.23
CA ARG A 118 6.04 16.77 1.89
C ARG A 118 4.95 16.89 2.94
N VAL A 119 4.85 18.08 3.51
CA VAL A 119 3.89 18.39 4.56
C VAL A 119 2.70 19.10 3.94
N PHE A 120 1.52 18.56 4.17
CA PHE A 120 0.25 19.11 3.74
C PHE A 120 -0.58 19.49 4.96
N VAL A 121 -1.22 20.64 4.92
CA VAL A 121 -2.21 21.07 5.92
C VAL A 121 -3.54 21.26 5.20
N ASP A 122 -4.56 20.50 5.62
CA ASP A 122 -5.88 20.46 4.98
C ASP A 122 -5.81 20.25 3.46
N GLY A 123 -4.87 19.40 3.03
CA GLY A 123 -4.61 19.06 1.62
C GLY A 123 -3.77 20.08 0.84
N ALA A 124 -3.43 21.23 1.41
CA ALA A 124 -2.54 22.20 0.77
C ALA A 124 -1.08 21.91 1.13
N LEU A 125 -0.21 21.82 0.10
CA LEU A 125 1.23 21.68 0.31
C LEU A 125 1.75 22.91 1.06
N SER A 126 2.27 22.68 2.26
CA SER A 126 2.81 23.71 3.13
C SER A 126 4.34 23.77 3.03
N GLU A 127 5.01 22.61 3.11
CA GLU A 127 6.48 22.54 3.16
C GLU A 127 7.04 21.26 2.53
N ARG A 128 8.32 21.31 2.11
CA ARG A 128 9.13 20.13 1.78
C ARG A 128 10.29 20.02 2.76
N LEU A 129 10.39 18.87 3.40
CA LEU A 129 11.40 18.54 4.40
C LEU A 129 12.35 17.47 3.86
N VAL A 130 13.61 17.52 4.29
CA VAL A 130 14.49 16.34 4.18
C VAL A 130 13.91 15.27 5.09
N ALA A 131 13.91 14.02 4.66
CA ALA A 131 13.32 12.94 5.46
C ALA A 131 13.90 12.90 6.88
N GLU A 132 13.03 13.12 7.87
CA GLU A 132 13.40 13.15 9.28
C GLU A 132 13.26 11.76 9.92
N LYS A 133 14.16 11.44 10.86
CA LYS A 133 14.11 10.18 11.62
C LYS A 133 12.91 10.08 12.56
N ASP A 134 12.23 11.18 12.80
CA ASP A 134 11.13 11.30 13.77
C ASP A 134 9.95 10.40 13.39
N PHE A 135 9.74 10.14 12.10
CA PHE A 135 8.68 9.25 11.61
C PHE A 135 9.05 7.76 11.61
N ALA A 136 10.30 7.41 11.98
CA ALA A 136 10.76 6.01 12.04
C ALA A 136 10.41 5.28 13.34
N ALA A 137 9.85 5.98 14.34
CA ALA A 137 9.39 5.37 15.59
C ALA A 137 8.24 4.37 15.36
N THR A 138 8.17 3.29 16.15
CA THR A 138 7.28 2.15 15.86
C THR A 138 6.36 1.71 17.00
N GLY A 139 6.51 2.24 18.22
CA GLY A 139 5.88 1.64 19.41
C GLY A 139 4.70 2.39 20.02
N GLN A 140 4.45 3.64 19.63
CA GLN A 140 3.27 4.41 20.06
C GLN A 140 2.92 5.43 18.98
N PRO A 141 1.62 5.79 18.82
CA PRO A 141 1.21 6.90 17.95
C PRO A 141 1.98 8.18 18.28
N LEU A 142 2.37 8.91 17.25
CA LEU A 142 3.18 10.12 17.39
C LEU A 142 2.33 11.33 17.79
N THR A 143 2.95 12.23 18.56
CA THR A 143 2.55 13.65 18.58
C THR A 143 3.66 14.43 17.91
N TRP A 144 3.35 15.13 16.83
CA TRP A 144 4.32 15.94 16.10
C TRP A 144 3.94 17.41 16.18
N ARG A 145 4.90 18.25 16.51
CA ARG A 145 4.70 19.70 16.61
C ARG A 145 5.09 20.36 15.30
N TYR A 146 4.14 21.02 14.66
CA TYR A 146 4.33 21.74 13.41
C TYR A 146 3.67 23.12 13.49
N ASP A 147 4.42 24.16 13.13
CA ASP A 147 3.98 25.57 13.22
C ASP A 147 3.30 25.90 14.56
N ASP A 148 3.97 25.52 15.65
CA ASP A 148 3.51 25.70 17.04
C ASP A 148 2.20 25.00 17.45
N VAL A 149 1.67 24.12 16.60
CA VAL A 149 0.51 23.26 16.88
C VAL A 149 0.96 21.82 17.07
N ASP A 150 0.45 21.18 18.13
CA ASP A 150 0.64 19.75 18.34
C ASP A 150 -0.43 18.97 17.56
N TYR A 151 0.03 18.06 16.71
CA TYR A 151 -0.81 17.15 15.93
C TYR A 151 -0.70 15.76 16.51
N ARG A 152 -1.82 15.21 16.98
CA ARG A 152 -1.90 13.83 17.45
C ARG A 152 -2.17 12.90 16.27
N GLU A 153 -1.34 11.87 16.12
CA GLU A 153 -1.44 10.91 15.03
C GLU A 153 -2.80 10.20 15.05
N THR A 154 -3.41 10.12 13.87
CA THR A 154 -4.65 9.38 13.63
C THR A 154 -4.42 8.38 12.51
N PHE A 155 -5.29 7.36 12.46
CA PHE A 155 -5.26 6.31 11.45
C PHE A 155 -6.65 6.18 10.84
N ASP A 156 -6.70 6.03 9.53
CA ASP A 156 -7.95 5.98 8.75
C ASP A 156 -8.04 4.65 8.01
N VAL A 157 -7.88 3.59 8.80
CA VAL A 157 -8.03 2.20 8.40
C VAL A 157 -9.18 1.64 9.23
N SER A 158 -10.08 0.93 8.56
CA SER A 158 -11.20 0.21 9.12
C SER A 158 -10.74 -0.88 10.09
N ASP A 159 -11.57 -1.18 11.08
CA ASP A 159 -11.29 -2.23 12.06
C ASP A 159 -11.11 -3.60 11.37
N GLU A 160 -11.87 -3.88 10.30
CA GLU A 160 -11.77 -5.12 9.53
C GLU A 160 -10.41 -5.24 8.82
N ALA A 161 -9.95 -4.18 8.15
CA ALA A 161 -8.63 -4.14 7.52
C ALA A 161 -7.50 -4.32 8.55
N ARG A 162 -7.65 -3.69 9.73
CA ARG A 162 -6.71 -3.83 10.84
C ARG A 162 -6.63 -5.28 11.32
N ASP A 163 -7.77 -5.90 11.58
CA ASP A 163 -7.84 -7.26 12.13
C ASP A 163 -7.26 -8.29 11.14
N GLU A 164 -7.61 -8.18 9.86
CA GLU A 164 -7.08 -9.03 8.80
C GLU A 164 -5.57 -8.85 8.60
N LEU A 165 -5.06 -7.62 8.72
CA LEU A 165 -3.62 -7.36 8.71
C LEU A 165 -2.93 -7.97 9.94
N ALA A 166 -3.53 -7.89 11.13
CA ALA A 166 -2.98 -8.49 12.34
C ALA A 166 -2.86 -10.02 12.19
N VAL A 167 -3.91 -10.68 11.68
CA VAL A 167 -3.91 -12.12 11.38
C VAL A 167 -2.80 -12.48 10.39
N PHE A 168 -2.64 -11.69 9.32
CA PHE A 168 -1.57 -11.90 8.35
C PHE A 168 -0.18 -11.79 8.99
N VAL A 169 0.05 -10.76 9.81
CA VAL A 169 1.32 -10.54 10.50
C VAL A 169 1.64 -11.69 11.46
N GLU A 170 0.65 -12.18 12.20
CA GLU A 170 0.79 -13.34 13.10
C GLU A 170 1.10 -14.64 12.34
N ALA A 171 0.49 -14.84 11.17
CA ALA A 171 0.73 -16.02 10.33
C ALA A 171 2.11 -16.00 9.64
N GLY A 172 2.76 -14.83 9.54
CA GLY A 172 4.06 -14.66 8.90
C GLY A 172 4.09 -15.14 7.45
N ALA A 173 5.19 -15.78 7.04
CA ALA A 173 5.39 -16.22 5.64
C ALA A 173 4.34 -17.21 5.11
N SER A 174 3.55 -17.84 6.00
CA SER A 174 2.51 -18.79 5.62
C SER A 174 1.13 -18.14 5.38
N GLY A 175 0.97 -16.87 5.76
CA GLY A 175 -0.26 -16.12 5.58
C GLY A 175 -0.47 -15.69 4.12
N SER A 176 -1.73 -15.58 3.72
CA SER A 176 -2.08 -14.83 2.51
C SER A 176 -2.26 -13.37 2.89
N PRO A 177 -1.71 -12.40 2.14
CA PRO A 177 -1.99 -11.00 2.39
C PRO A 177 -3.49 -10.68 2.28
N PRO A 178 -4.00 -9.74 3.10
CA PRO A 178 -5.41 -9.34 3.11
C PRO A 178 -5.72 -8.42 1.93
N TRP A 179 -5.68 -8.98 0.72
CA TRP A 179 -5.67 -8.21 -0.52
C TRP A 179 -6.87 -7.27 -0.68
N ASP A 180 -8.05 -7.65 -0.17
CA ASP A 180 -9.26 -6.82 -0.24
C ASP A 180 -9.10 -5.47 0.48
N PHE A 181 -8.15 -5.38 1.41
CA PHE A 181 -7.82 -4.16 2.15
C PHE A 181 -6.48 -3.54 1.73
N ALA A 182 -5.81 -4.07 0.69
CA ALA A 182 -4.49 -3.61 0.25
C ALA A 182 -4.47 -2.12 -0.06
N THR A 183 -5.48 -1.66 -0.81
CA THR A 183 -5.62 -0.26 -1.21
C THR A 183 -5.72 0.66 0.01
N GLU A 184 -6.53 0.29 1.00
CA GLU A 184 -6.76 1.06 2.22
C GLU A 184 -5.52 1.11 3.11
N LEU A 185 -4.93 -0.07 3.38
CA LEU A 185 -3.73 -0.22 4.20
C LEU A 185 -2.53 0.50 3.60
N PHE A 186 -2.40 0.48 2.26
CA PHE A 186 -1.34 1.22 1.58
C PHE A 186 -1.60 2.72 1.57
N ALA A 187 -2.84 3.15 1.32
CA ALA A 187 -3.20 4.57 1.26
C ALA A 187 -2.98 5.29 2.60
N ASP A 188 -3.28 4.63 3.72
CA ASP A 188 -2.96 5.16 5.06
C ASP A 188 -1.49 4.87 5.48
N GLY A 189 -0.71 4.23 4.61
CA GLY A 189 0.72 4.02 4.77
C GLY A 189 1.08 2.99 5.84
N TRP A 190 0.21 2.03 6.16
CA TRP A 190 0.50 0.97 7.13
C TRP A 190 1.43 -0.11 6.55
N ILE A 191 1.34 -0.34 5.24
CA ILE A 191 2.14 -1.33 4.52
C ILE A 191 2.89 -0.69 3.35
N ALA A 192 4.05 -1.25 3.03
CA ALA A 192 4.71 -1.02 1.75
C ALA A 192 4.10 -1.95 0.68
N VAL A 193 4.46 -1.72 -0.60
CA VAL A 193 4.05 -2.57 -1.74
C VAL A 193 4.45 -4.03 -1.58
N THR A 194 5.44 -4.32 -0.73
CA THR A 194 5.90 -5.68 -0.42
C THR A 194 5.16 -6.31 0.75
N TRP A 195 4.09 -5.70 1.25
CA TRP A 195 3.38 -6.08 2.48
C TRP A 195 4.22 -5.97 3.77
N ALA A 196 5.42 -5.39 3.70
CA ALA A 196 6.19 -5.06 4.88
C ALA A 196 5.48 -3.95 5.69
N LEU A 197 5.35 -4.14 7.01
CA LEU A 197 4.86 -3.09 7.89
C LEU A 197 5.80 -1.87 7.85
N THR A 198 5.23 -0.70 7.59
CA THR A 198 5.93 0.57 7.71
C THR A 198 6.08 0.94 9.19
N PRO A 199 6.88 1.98 9.52
CA PRO A 199 6.88 2.51 10.88
C PRO A 199 5.49 2.95 11.36
N ARG A 200 4.70 3.59 10.48
CA ARG A 200 3.32 4.03 10.78
C ARG A 200 2.39 2.84 11.04
N GLY A 201 2.45 1.81 10.20
CA GLY A 201 1.65 0.59 10.40
C GLY A 201 1.99 -0.14 11.71
N ARG A 202 3.27 -0.13 12.11
CA ARG A 202 3.67 -0.68 13.41
C ARG A 202 3.07 0.09 14.59
N ARG A 203 3.10 1.43 14.55
CA ARG A 203 2.47 2.27 15.60
C ARG A 203 0.96 2.10 15.70
N ALA A 204 0.33 1.73 14.59
CA ALA A 204 -1.12 1.52 14.54
C ALA A 204 -1.54 0.15 15.09
N LEU A 205 -0.74 -0.88 14.80
CA LEU A 205 -0.99 -2.27 15.20
C LEU A 205 -0.54 -2.59 16.63
N PHE A 206 0.57 -2.00 17.10
CA PHE A 206 1.25 -2.33 18.36
C PHE A 206 1.36 -1.10 19.27
#